data_AF-A0A7C1GZZ4-F1
#
_entry.id   AF-A0A7C1GZZ4-F1
#
_cell.length_a   1.000
_cell.length_b   1.000
_cell.length_c   1.000
_cell.angle_alpha   90.00
_cell.angle_beta   90.00
_cell.angle_gamma   90.00
#
_symmetry.space_group_name_H-M   'P 1'
#
loop_
_entity.id
_entity.type
_entity.pdbx_description
1 polymer ?
#
loop_
_entity_poly.entity_id
_entity_poly.type
_entity_poly.pdbx_seq_one_letter_code
_entity_poly.pdbx_strand_id
1 'polypeptide(L)'
;MCRMIFAKGEFNVSRLIDDIILIAADQNERHEENEKIQFKHADGWGLVYFEDDQLKIFRSIKPIFEDAQIDQFRKLKTRFIILHARYGTRGNANINNVHPFEYKNGEQHYVFFHNGTVRDNLKYDPKFQPQGETDSERFFFYLLSGLNEPITSDHVHEKLSRLNDFSGANFILTTGKQTIVTSWYCLNPLYYTMKKMENDSTLIISSEILPQYQDKSWKKLNNHEIFSVRTS
;
A
#
# COMPACT_ATOMS: atom_id res chain seq x y z
N MET A 1 3.10 -2.62 11.51
CA MET A 1 3.22 -1.84 10.26
C MET A 1 3.08 -2.78 9.08
N CYS A 2 2.71 -2.30 7.89
CA CYS A 2 2.14 -3.17 6.86
C CYS A 2 3.16 -3.63 5.81
N ARG A 3 2.73 -4.52 4.91
CA ARG A 3 3.48 -4.90 3.71
C ARG A 3 2.62 -4.71 2.47
N MET A 4 3.23 -4.22 1.39
CA MET A 4 2.52 -3.83 0.18
C MET A 4 3.22 -4.35 -1.08
N ILE A 5 2.43 -4.71 -2.09
CA ILE A 5 2.87 -4.96 -3.45
C ILE A 5 1.98 -4.16 -4.38
N PHE A 6 2.56 -3.41 -5.30
CA PHE A 6 1.89 -2.85 -6.46
C PHE A 6 2.52 -3.45 -7.71
N ALA A 7 1.69 -3.94 -8.63
CA ALA A 7 2.13 -4.42 -9.93
C ALA A 7 1.28 -3.84 -11.06
N LYS A 8 1.94 -3.46 -12.14
CA LYS A 8 1.34 -3.00 -13.40
C LYS A 8 2.02 -3.70 -14.58
N GLY A 9 1.24 -4.09 -15.59
CA GLY A 9 1.75 -4.68 -16.83
C GLY A 9 1.57 -6.19 -16.89
N GLU A 10 2.60 -6.93 -17.29
CA GLU A 10 2.53 -8.38 -17.53
C GLU A 10 3.11 -9.19 -16.36
N PHE A 11 2.25 -9.54 -15.42
CA PHE A 11 2.63 -10.32 -14.24
C PHE A 11 1.68 -11.49 -13.99
N ASN A 12 2.12 -12.44 -13.16
CA ASN A 12 1.30 -13.56 -12.73
C ASN A 12 0.71 -13.26 -11.33
N VAL A 13 -0.61 -13.10 -11.25
CA VAL A 13 -1.31 -12.79 -9.99
C VAL A 13 -1.08 -13.87 -8.93
N SER A 14 -1.13 -15.15 -9.29
CA SER A 14 -0.90 -16.24 -8.33
C SER A 14 0.48 -16.15 -7.69
N ARG A 15 1.53 -15.80 -8.46
CA ARG A 15 2.89 -15.61 -7.91
C ARG A 15 2.95 -14.45 -6.92
N LEU A 16 2.32 -13.32 -7.25
CA LEU A 16 2.24 -12.17 -6.34
C LEU A 16 1.48 -12.50 -5.05
N ILE A 17 0.43 -13.32 -5.15
CA ILE A 17 -0.30 -13.84 -3.99
C ILE A 17 0.60 -14.72 -3.13
N ASP A 18 1.35 -15.64 -3.72
CA ASP A 18 2.29 -16.49 -2.97
C ASP A 18 3.36 -15.65 -2.27
N ASP A 19 3.89 -14.63 -2.95
CA ASP A 19 4.89 -13.73 -2.38
C ASP A 19 4.33 -12.90 -1.20
N ILE A 20 3.14 -12.29 -1.34
CA ILE A 20 2.56 -11.50 -0.23
C ILE A 20 2.20 -12.39 0.97
N ILE A 21 1.83 -13.65 0.74
CA ILE A 21 1.56 -14.62 1.82
C ILE A 21 2.85 -14.90 2.61
N LEU A 22 3.97 -15.16 1.92
CA LEU A 22 5.27 -15.38 2.57
C LEU A 22 5.74 -14.14 3.34
N ILE A 23 5.62 -12.97 2.73
CA ILE A 23 5.96 -11.68 3.35
C ILE A 23 5.09 -11.45 4.60
N ALA A 24 3.78 -11.66 4.50
CA ALA A 24 2.86 -11.47 5.62
C ALA A 24 3.10 -12.48 6.76
N ALA A 25 3.57 -13.69 6.44
CA ALA A 25 3.91 -14.71 7.41
C ALA A 25 5.29 -14.54 8.06
N ASP A 26 6.01 -13.46 7.72
CA ASP A 26 7.37 -13.16 8.19
C ASP A 26 8.40 -14.24 7.75
N GLN A 27 8.33 -14.65 6.48
CA GLN A 27 9.13 -15.75 5.91
C GLN A 27 9.98 -15.32 4.70
N ASN A 28 10.27 -14.03 4.54
CA ASN A 28 11.00 -13.51 3.39
C ASN A 28 12.25 -12.69 3.79
N GLU A 29 12.17 -11.36 3.85
CA GLU A 29 13.34 -10.54 4.21
C GLU A 29 13.48 -10.32 5.72
N ARG A 30 14.72 -10.09 6.16
CA ARG A 30 15.04 -9.68 7.54
C ARG A 30 15.19 -8.16 7.63
N HIS A 31 14.69 -7.58 8.70
CA HIS A 31 14.69 -6.15 8.98
C HIS A 31 14.62 -5.89 10.48
N GLU A 32 14.61 -4.62 10.88
CA GLU A 32 14.72 -4.21 12.28
C GLU A 32 13.60 -4.80 13.17
N GLU A 33 12.36 -4.83 12.67
CA GLU A 33 11.20 -5.32 13.44
C GLU A 33 11.14 -6.84 13.65
N ASN A 34 11.81 -7.64 12.80
CA ASN A 34 11.74 -9.09 12.87
C ASN A 34 13.05 -9.73 13.35
N GLU A 35 14.11 -8.96 13.63
CA GLU A 35 15.45 -9.47 13.94
C GLU A 35 15.45 -10.51 15.09
N LYS A 36 14.63 -10.28 16.12
CA LYS A 36 14.61 -11.09 17.36
C LYS A 36 13.30 -11.81 17.62
N ILE A 37 12.23 -11.37 16.97
CA ILE A 37 10.87 -11.87 17.17
C ILE A 37 10.21 -12.11 15.83
N GLN A 38 9.21 -12.99 15.81
CA GLN A 38 8.40 -13.15 14.62
C GLN A 38 7.44 -11.96 14.47
N PHE A 39 7.40 -11.36 13.29
CA PHE A 39 6.66 -10.13 12.99
C PHE A 39 5.57 -10.37 11.93
N LYS A 40 4.63 -11.28 12.20
CA LYS A 40 3.56 -11.63 11.24
C LYS A 40 2.54 -10.51 11.08
N HIS A 41 2.18 -10.21 9.83
CA HIS A 41 1.13 -9.26 9.45
C HIS A 41 -0.24 -9.94 9.46
N ALA A 42 -0.80 -10.13 10.67
CA ALA A 42 -1.97 -10.97 10.92
C ALA A 42 -3.30 -10.19 11.05
N ASP A 43 -3.29 -8.86 10.93
CA ASP A 43 -4.42 -8.02 11.34
C ASP A 43 -5.34 -7.60 10.18
N GLY A 44 -5.38 -8.41 9.12
CA GLY A 44 -6.19 -8.18 7.94
C GLY A 44 -5.39 -8.05 6.65
N TRP A 45 -6.09 -8.08 5.52
CA TRP A 45 -5.51 -7.85 4.20
C TRP A 45 -6.54 -7.25 3.26
N GLY A 46 -6.04 -6.66 2.17
CA GLY A 46 -6.92 -6.19 1.11
C GLY A 46 -6.18 -6.05 -0.20
N LEU A 47 -6.97 -5.94 -1.26
CA LEU A 47 -6.47 -5.75 -2.60
C LEU A 47 -7.36 -4.85 -3.42
N VAL A 48 -6.77 -4.27 -4.46
CA VAL A 48 -7.50 -3.61 -5.54
C VAL A 48 -6.95 -4.10 -6.89
N TYR A 49 -7.84 -4.28 -7.85
CA TYR A 49 -7.51 -4.69 -9.22
C TYR A 49 -8.50 -4.08 -10.22
N PHE A 50 -8.20 -4.19 -11.51
CA PHE A 50 -9.13 -3.84 -12.57
C PHE A 50 -9.95 -5.04 -13.05
N GLU A 51 -11.25 -4.83 -13.18
CA GLU A 51 -12.20 -5.71 -13.84
C GLU A 51 -13.18 -4.84 -14.62
N ASP A 52 -13.31 -5.08 -15.93
CA ASP A 52 -14.17 -4.29 -16.83
C ASP A 52 -13.95 -2.77 -16.71
N ASP A 53 -12.68 -2.34 -16.73
CA ASP A 53 -12.22 -0.94 -16.58
C ASP A 53 -12.64 -0.26 -15.27
N GLN A 54 -13.06 -1.03 -14.26
CA GLN A 54 -13.42 -0.54 -12.94
C GLN A 54 -12.49 -1.09 -11.85
N LEU A 55 -12.20 -0.27 -10.85
CA LEU A 55 -11.49 -0.72 -9.66
C LEU A 55 -12.42 -1.60 -8.81
N LYS A 56 -12.00 -2.84 -8.58
CA LYS A 56 -12.64 -3.78 -7.64
C LYS A 56 -11.78 -3.90 -6.40
N ILE A 57 -12.42 -3.88 -5.24
CA ILE A 57 -11.75 -3.89 -3.94
C ILE A 57 -12.26 -5.07 -3.13
N PHE A 58 -11.33 -5.71 -2.44
CA PHE A 58 -11.61 -6.72 -1.44
C PHE A 58 -10.85 -6.41 -0.15
N ARG A 59 -11.49 -6.67 0.99
CA ARG A 59 -10.90 -6.53 2.33
C ARG A 59 -11.29 -7.72 3.19
N SER A 60 -10.40 -8.15 4.06
CA SER A 60 -10.68 -9.14 5.10
C SER A 60 -9.96 -8.78 6.40
N ILE A 61 -10.60 -9.07 7.52
CA ILE A 61 -10.00 -8.91 8.86
C ILE A 61 -9.10 -10.09 9.26
N LYS A 62 -9.13 -11.19 8.50
CA LYS A 62 -8.31 -12.38 8.76
C LYS A 62 -6.86 -12.17 8.29
N PRO A 63 -5.88 -12.89 8.82
CA PRO A 63 -4.55 -12.95 8.23
C PRO A 63 -4.61 -13.49 6.79
N ILE A 64 -3.88 -12.88 5.85
CA ILE A 64 -3.88 -13.34 4.43
C ILE A 64 -3.41 -14.79 4.28
N PHE A 65 -2.48 -15.24 5.13
CA PHE A 65 -1.94 -16.60 5.12
C PHE A 65 -2.86 -17.64 5.80
N GLU A 66 -3.99 -17.23 6.37
CA GLU A 66 -5.00 -18.11 6.98
C GLU A 66 -6.40 -17.95 6.32
N ASP A 67 -6.53 -17.08 5.32
CA ASP A 67 -7.81 -16.75 4.71
C ASP A 67 -7.96 -17.35 3.32
N ALA A 68 -8.73 -18.44 3.22
CA ALA A 68 -9.03 -19.12 1.95
C ALA A 68 -9.67 -18.22 0.89
N GLN A 69 -10.22 -17.05 1.26
CA GLN A 69 -10.74 -16.08 0.29
C GLN A 69 -9.67 -15.53 -0.66
N ILE A 70 -8.38 -15.60 -0.32
CA ILE A 70 -7.31 -15.18 -1.23
C ILE A 70 -7.25 -16.06 -2.48
N ASP A 71 -7.61 -17.34 -2.37
CA ASP A 71 -7.46 -18.33 -3.45
C ASP A 71 -8.37 -18.04 -4.66
N GLN A 72 -9.51 -17.37 -4.45
CA GLN A 72 -10.41 -16.98 -5.53
C GLN A 72 -9.74 -16.01 -6.53
N PHE A 73 -8.74 -15.25 -6.09
CA PHE A 73 -8.06 -14.25 -6.91
C PHE A 73 -6.87 -14.81 -7.70
N ARG A 74 -6.44 -16.05 -7.46
CA ARG A 74 -5.27 -16.66 -8.11
C ARG A 74 -5.38 -16.75 -9.63
N LYS A 75 -6.61 -16.87 -10.15
CA LYS A 75 -6.91 -16.95 -11.59
C LYS A 75 -7.30 -15.61 -12.21
N LEU A 76 -7.24 -14.52 -11.43
CA LEU A 76 -7.58 -13.19 -11.90
C LEU A 76 -6.68 -12.79 -13.09
N LYS A 77 -7.29 -12.27 -14.15
CA LYS A 77 -6.58 -11.72 -15.30
C LYS A 77 -6.67 -10.20 -15.24
N THR A 78 -5.63 -9.57 -14.73
CA THR A 78 -5.51 -8.12 -14.65
C THR A 78 -4.09 -7.68 -15.00
N ARG A 79 -3.96 -6.45 -15.50
CA ARG A 79 -2.67 -5.76 -15.71
C ARG A 79 -2.38 -4.74 -14.60
N PHE A 80 -3.18 -4.74 -13.53
CA PHE A 80 -3.02 -3.87 -12.37
C PHE A 80 -3.49 -4.58 -11.11
N ILE A 81 -2.65 -4.61 -10.08
CA ILE A 81 -3.05 -5.07 -8.76
C ILE A 81 -2.26 -4.33 -7.68
N ILE A 82 -2.91 -4.03 -6.57
CA ILE A 82 -2.24 -3.65 -5.32
C ILE A 82 -2.69 -4.64 -4.25
N LEU A 83 -1.74 -5.22 -3.52
CA LEU A 83 -1.93 -6.15 -2.41
C LEU A 83 -1.40 -5.51 -1.13
N HIS A 84 -2.09 -5.73 -0.01
CA HIS A 84 -1.69 -5.22 1.29
C HIS A 84 -1.96 -6.23 2.39
N ALA A 85 -0.96 -6.47 3.24
CA ALA A 85 -1.08 -7.22 4.47
C ALA A 85 -0.89 -6.29 5.67
N ARG A 86 -1.87 -6.28 6.58
CA ARG A 86 -1.94 -5.35 7.71
C ARG A 86 -1.27 -5.96 8.95
N TYR A 87 -0.54 -5.10 9.64
CA TYR A 87 -0.18 -5.29 11.04
C TYR A 87 -0.64 -4.04 11.79
N GLY A 88 -1.70 -4.19 12.58
CA GLY A 88 -2.38 -3.13 13.30
C GLY A 88 -1.69 -2.83 14.61
N THR A 89 -1.04 -1.67 14.72
CA THR A 89 -0.57 -1.13 16.01
C THR A 89 -1.66 -0.35 16.75
N ARG A 90 -2.74 0.03 16.04
CA ARG A 90 -3.89 0.80 16.52
C ARG A 90 -5.19 0.31 15.91
N GLY A 91 -6.26 0.36 16.71
CA GLY A 91 -7.62 -0.04 16.34
C GLY A 91 -7.83 -1.56 16.40
N ASN A 92 -9.03 -1.97 16.83
CA ASN A 92 -9.42 -3.38 16.88
C ASN A 92 -9.48 -4.00 15.47
N ALA A 93 -9.55 -5.34 15.41
CA ALA A 93 -9.81 -6.09 14.18
C ALA A 93 -11.21 -5.74 13.62
N ASN A 94 -11.28 -4.67 12.84
CA ASN A 94 -12.48 -4.13 12.22
C ASN A 94 -12.20 -3.89 10.74
N ILE A 95 -13.16 -4.20 9.88
CA ILE A 95 -13.04 -4.02 8.43
C ILE A 95 -12.74 -2.55 8.05
N ASN A 96 -13.25 -1.59 8.83
CA ASN A 96 -12.98 -0.16 8.65
C ASN A 96 -11.53 0.24 8.96
N ASN A 97 -10.74 -0.65 9.58
CA ASN A 97 -9.32 -0.42 9.85
C ASN A 97 -8.41 -1.13 8.83
N VAL A 98 -8.99 -1.86 7.87
CA VAL A 98 -8.25 -2.66 6.87
C VAL A 98 -8.15 -1.91 5.56
N HIS A 99 -6.93 -1.86 5.00
CA HIS A 99 -6.67 -1.20 3.73
C HIS A 99 -7.31 -1.97 2.56
N PRO A 100 -7.64 -1.30 1.44
CA PRO A 100 -7.44 0.14 1.21
C PRO A 100 -8.43 1.03 1.96
N PHE A 101 -8.16 2.34 2.04
CA PHE A 101 -9.16 3.37 2.32
C PHE A 101 -9.65 3.99 1.01
N GLU A 102 -10.89 4.48 0.99
CA GLU A 102 -11.51 4.97 -0.24
C GLU A 102 -12.21 6.32 -0.06
N TYR A 103 -12.15 7.16 -1.09
CA TYR A 103 -12.95 8.37 -1.17
C TYR A 103 -13.36 8.63 -2.62
N LYS A 104 -14.64 8.95 -2.83
CA LYS A 104 -15.18 9.31 -4.14
C LYS A 104 -15.54 10.79 -4.17
N ASN A 105 -15.07 11.50 -5.20
CA ASN A 105 -15.41 12.90 -5.45
C ASN A 105 -15.77 13.08 -6.93
N GLY A 106 -17.05 13.16 -7.22
CA GLY A 106 -17.54 13.10 -8.60
C GLY A 106 -17.08 11.83 -9.30
N GLU A 107 -16.37 11.98 -10.41
CA GLU A 107 -15.83 10.85 -11.20
C GLU A 107 -14.52 10.26 -10.64
N GLN A 108 -13.88 10.93 -9.68
CA GLN A 108 -12.61 10.45 -9.13
C GLN A 108 -12.85 9.48 -7.98
N HIS A 109 -12.24 8.29 -8.06
CA HIS A 109 -12.27 7.27 -7.02
C HIS A 109 -10.85 7.06 -6.48
N TYR A 110 -10.56 7.67 -5.34
CA TYR A 110 -9.29 7.55 -4.65
C TYR A 110 -9.27 6.28 -3.81
N VAL A 111 -8.22 5.47 -3.98
CA VAL A 111 -7.97 4.22 -3.24
C VAL A 111 -6.57 4.28 -2.65
N PHE A 112 -6.45 4.08 -1.34
CA PHE A 112 -5.23 4.38 -0.58
C PHE A 112 -4.76 3.22 0.29
N PHE A 113 -3.48 2.90 0.18
CA PHE A 113 -2.76 1.91 0.98
C PHE A 113 -1.62 2.58 1.70
N HIS A 114 -1.42 2.30 2.99
CA HIS A 114 -0.36 2.90 3.79
C HIS A 114 0.44 1.83 4.56
N ASN A 115 1.75 2.06 4.58
CA ASN A 115 2.69 1.37 5.42
C ASN A 115 3.48 2.39 6.26
N GLY A 116 3.07 2.52 7.51
CA GLY A 116 3.77 3.30 8.51
C GLY A 116 2.85 3.70 9.65
N THR A 117 3.26 4.73 10.37
CA THR A 117 2.45 5.35 11.41
C THR A 117 2.68 6.84 11.39
N VAL A 118 1.61 7.62 11.29
CA VAL A 118 1.65 9.08 11.40
C VAL A 118 0.95 9.48 12.70
N ARG A 119 1.69 10.08 13.63
CA ARG A 119 1.20 10.45 14.97
C ARG A 119 0.85 11.92 15.08
N ASP A 120 1.22 12.72 14.09
CA ASP A 120 0.81 14.11 13.97
C ASP A 120 -0.72 14.28 14.08
N ASN A 121 -1.15 15.38 14.70
CA ASN A 121 -2.55 15.79 14.68
C ASN A 121 -2.88 16.43 13.32
N LEU A 122 -3.14 15.59 12.33
CA LEU A 122 -3.38 16.02 10.96
C LEU A 122 -4.73 16.72 10.82
N LYS A 123 -4.72 17.93 10.23
CA LYS A 123 -5.93 18.68 9.89
C LYS A 123 -6.38 18.34 8.47
N TYR A 124 -7.65 17.98 8.31
CA TYR A 124 -8.27 17.69 7.03
C TYR A 124 -9.60 18.42 6.87
N ASP A 125 -10.10 18.51 5.64
CA ASP A 125 -11.32 19.23 5.32
C ASP A 125 -12.52 18.65 6.10
N PRO A 126 -13.43 19.48 6.63
CA PRO A 126 -14.56 19.02 7.45
C PRO A 126 -15.52 18.03 6.77
N LYS A 127 -15.48 17.93 5.44
CA LYS A 127 -16.28 16.98 4.65
C LYS A 127 -15.86 15.53 4.87
N PHE A 128 -14.64 15.28 5.32
CA PHE A 128 -14.12 13.93 5.53
C PHE A 128 -14.53 13.40 6.90
N GLN A 129 -15.13 12.20 6.91
CA GLN A 129 -15.62 11.53 8.11
C GLN A 129 -14.98 10.15 8.22
N PRO A 130 -13.85 10.01 8.95
CA PRO A 130 -13.22 8.72 9.22
C PRO A 130 -14.21 7.72 9.81
N GLN A 131 -14.24 6.52 9.22
CA GLN A 131 -15.07 5.41 9.68
C GLN A 131 -14.29 4.45 10.58
N GLY A 132 -12.98 4.43 10.45
CA GLY A 132 -12.05 3.66 11.26
C GLY A 132 -11.37 4.51 12.34
N GLU A 133 -10.48 3.85 13.07
CA GLU A 133 -9.75 4.41 14.22
C GLU A 133 -8.26 4.62 13.90
N THR A 134 -7.83 4.22 12.70
CA THR A 134 -6.41 4.25 12.31
C THR A 134 -5.92 5.66 11.99
N ASP A 135 -4.65 5.91 12.24
CA ASP A 135 -3.94 7.08 11.73
C ASP A 135 -3.88 7.09 10.19
N SER A 136 -3.90 5.91 9.57
CA SER A 136 -3.79 5.75 8.12
C SER A 136 -4.97 6.38 7.38
N GLU A 137 -6.20 6.26 7.90
CA GLU A 137 -7.38 6.90 7.28
C GLU A 137 -7.35 8.43 7.46
N ARG A 138 -6.90 8.92 8.62
CA ARG A 138 -6.72 10.36 8.86
C ARG A 138 -5.63 10.94 7.95
N PHE A 139 -4.56 10.18 7.75
CA PHE A 139 -3.48 10.53 6.84
C PHE A 139 -3.96 10.58 5.38
N PHE A 140 -4.80 9.64 4.98
CA PHE A 140 -5.45 9.67 3.67
C PHE A 140 -6.24 10.96 3.44
N PHE A 141 -7.10 11.35 4.38
CA PHE A 141 -7.87 12.60 4.25
C PHE A 141 -7.01 13.85 4.33
N TYR A 142 -5.95 13.85 5.12
CA TYR A 142 -4.96 14.92 5.12
C TYR A 142 -4.35 15.15 3.74
N LEU A 143 -4.00 14.06 3.03
CA LEU A 143 -3.48 14.12 1.66
C LEU A 143 -4.53 14.68 0.69
N LEU A 144 -5.80 14.28 0.83
CA LEU A 144 -6.87 14.76 -0.05
C LEU A 144 -7.38 16.18 0.27
N SER A 145 -7.00 16.74 1.41
CA SER A 145 -7.51 18.05 1.85
C SER A 145 -6.88 19.22 1.10
N GLY A 146 -7.73 20.14 0.65
CA GLY A 146 -7.32 21.26 -0.20
C GLY A 146 -7.02 20.86 -1.65
N LEU A 147 -7.35 19.63 -2.05
CA LEU A 147 -7.15 19.15 -3.41
C LEU A 147 -8.31 19.59 -4.32
N ASN A 148 -8.01 20.36 -5.38
CA ASN A 148 -8.98 20.83 -6.37
C ASN A 148 -8.92 20.09 -7.72
N GLU A 149 -7.86 19.31 -7.96
CA GLU A 149 -7.50 18.69 -9.25
C GLU A 149 -6.90 17.29 -8.99
N PRO A 150 -6.54 16.45 -10.00
CA PRO A 150 -5.89 15.18 -9.70
C PRO A 150 -4.64 15.39 -8.84
N ILE A 151 -4.45 14.51 -7.86
CA ILE A 151 -3.33 14.57 -6.93
C ILE A 151 -2.00 14.51 -7.68
N THR A 152 -1.09 15.43 -7.36
CA THR A 152 0.23 15.54 -8.00
C THR A 152 1.34 15.14 -7.04
N SER A 153 2.51 14.78 -7.59
CA SER A 153 3.70 14.53 -6.78
C SER A 153 4.11 15.74 -5.97
N ASP A 154 3.94 16.97 -6.49
CA ASP A 154 4.28 18.21 -5.79
C ASP A 154 3.38 18.44 -4.56
N HIS A 155 2.07 18.21 -4.72
CA HIS A 155 1.13 18.28 -3.61
C HIS A 155 1.45 17.24 -2.53
N VAL A 156 1.77 16.02 -2.95
CA VAL A 156 2.20 14.95 -2.04
C VAL A 156 3.49 15.37 -1.31
N HIS A 157 4.48 15.90 -2.02
CA HIS A 157 5.73 16.35 -1.43
C HIS A 157 5.50 17.47 -0.40
N GLU A 158 4.66 18.46 -0.72
CA GLU A 158 4.28 19.53 0.20
C GLU A 158 3.64 18.98 1.48
N LYS A 159 2.73 18.01 1.35
CA LYS A 159 2.06 17.38 2.50
C LYS A 159 3.04 16.54 3.33
N LEU A 160 3.88 15.73 2.69
CA LEU A 160 4.83 14.87 3.38
C LEU A 160 5.94 15.66 4.09
N SER A 161 6.40 16.76 3.50
CA SER A 161 7.44 17.61 4.11
C SER A 161 6.98 18.35 5.37
N ARG A 162 5.67 18.38 5.65
CA ARG A 162 5.08 18.96 6.86
C ARG A 162 4.91 17.96 8.01
N LEU A 163 5.18 16.67 7.77
CA LEU A 163 5.08 15.66 8.82
C LEU A 163 6.27 15.76 9.78
N ASN A 164 6.00 15.67 11.08
CA ASN A 164 7.01 15.80 12.13
C ASN A 164 7.15 14.50 12.94
N ASP A 165 6.04 13.97 13.45
CA ASP A 165 6.01 12.69 14.18
C ASP A 165 5.36 11.60 13.34
N PHE A 166 6.22 10.82 12.69
CA PHE A 166 5.84 9.63 11.94
C PHE A 166 6.96 8.60 12.05
N SER A 167 6.72 7.38 11.58
CA SER A 167 7.78 6.36 11.40
C SER A 167 8.02 6.06 9.92
N GLY A 168 6.94 5.99 9.15
CA GLY A 168 6.90 5.87 7.71
C GLY A 168 5.61 6.48 7.18
N ALA A 169 5.70 7.01 5.98
CA ALA A 169 4.62 7.57 5.17
C ALA A 169 4.67 6.97 3.76
N ASN A 170 5.07 5.69 3.67
CA ASN A 170 5.01 4.93 2.44
C ASN A 170 3.54 4.65 2.13
N PHE A 171 3.10 5.06 0.96
CA PHE A 171 1.74 4.80 0.53
C PHE A 171 1.67 4.50 -0.96
N ILE A 172 0.55 3.90 -1.33
CA ILE A 172 0.12 3.70 -2.71
C ILE A 172 -1.27 4.29 -2.84
N LEU A 173 -1.40 5.34 -3.64
CA LEU A 173 -2.66 6.03 -3.88
C LEU A 173 -2.99 5.96 -5.37
N THR A 174 -4.13 5.36 -5.71
CA THR A 174 -4.57 5.26 -7.10
C THR A 174 -5.94 5.90 -7.32
N THR A 175 -6.12 6.49 -8.50
CA THR A 175 -7.41 6.92 -9.05
C THR A 175 -7.90 6.00 -10.16
N GLY A 176 -7.17 4.90 -10.41
CA GLY A 176 -7.35 4.04 -11.59
C GLY A 176 -6.75 4.64 -12.88
N LYS A 177 -6.67 5.96 -13.00
CA LYS A 177 -5.96 6.64 -14.11
C LYS A 177 -4.50 6.91 -13.77
N GLN A 178 -4.23 7.27 -12.52
CA GLN A 178 -2.89 7.56 -12.01
C GLN A 178 -2.68 6.85 -10.69
N THR A 179 -1.46 6.38 -10.45
CA THR A 179 -1.03 5.80 -9.19
C THR A 179 0.22 6.51 -8.70
N ILE A 180 0.18 7.03 -7.47
CA ILE A 180 1.33 7.58 -6.76
C ILE A 180 1.83 6.55 -5.76
N VAL A 181 3.14 6.31 -5.75
CA VAL A 181 3.82 5.45 -4.78
C VAL A 181 4.90 6.26 -4.08
N THR A 182 5.02 6.12 -2.76
CA THR A 182 6.04 6.84 -1.99
C THR A 182 6.97 5.90 -1.21
N SER A 183 8.22 6.33 -1.10
CA SER A 183 9.23 5.79 -0.18
C SER A 183 9.67 6.95 0.72
N TRP A 184 9.01 7.11 1.87
CA TRP A 184 9.19 8.24 2.77
C TRP A 184 9.16 7.75 4.23
N TYR A 185 10.28 7.81 4.92
CA TYR A 185 10.39 7.29 6.30
C TYR A 185 11.50 8.01 7.07
N CYS A 186 11.46 7.88 8.41
CA CYS A 186 12.49 8.44 9.29
C CYS A 186 13.03 7.41 10.30
N LEU A 187 12.39 6.24 10.41
CA LEU A 187 12.82 5.11 11.24
C LEU A 187 12.99 3.86 10.36
N ASN A 188 13.64 2.83 10.89
CA ASN A 188 13.71 1.46 10.35
C ASN A 188 13.90 1.38 8.82
N PRO A 189 15.04 1.89 8.29
CA PRO A 189 15.28 1.93 6.85
C PRO A 189 15.18 0.58 6.15
N LEU A 190 15.60 -0.54 6.75
CA LEU A 190 15.48 -1.86 6.12
C LEU A 190 14.01 -2.27 6.00
N TYR A 191 13.20 -1.99 7.02
CA TYR A 191 11.77 -2.23 7.02
C TYR A 191 11.03 -1.42 5.95
N TYR A 192 11.35 -0.12 5.83
CA TYR A 192 10.58 0.82 5.02
C TYR A 192 11.08 1.07 3.62
N THR A 193 12.32 0.72 3.28
CA THR A 193 12.79 0.96 1.92
C THR A 193 11.95 0.17 0.92
N MET A 194 11.15 0.87 0.12
CA MET A 194 10.40 0.27 -0.99
C MET A 194 11.38 -0.12 -2.10
N LYS A 195 11.05 -1.18 -2.83
CA LYS A 195 11.92 -1.79 -3.85
C LYS A 195 11.16 -1.87 -5.15
N LYS A 196 11.82 -1.53 -6.26
CA LYS A 196 11.26 -1.49 -7.60
C LYS A 196 11.93 -2.51 -8.50
N MET A 197 11.13 -3.29 -9.21
CA MET A 197 11.52 -4.10 -10.37
C MET A 197 10.77 -3.58 -11.58
N GLU A 198 11.50 -3.30 -12.66
CA GLU A 198 10.91 -2.73 -13.86
C GLU A 198 11.61 -3.30 -15.11
N ASN A 199 10.81 -3.69 -16.09
CA ASN A 199 11.21 -4.07 -17.44
C ASN A 199 10.19 -3.52 -18.45
N ASP A 200 10.39 -3.79 -19.73
CA ASP A 200 9.60 -3.20 -20.83
C ASP A 200 8.07 -3.43 -20.71
N SER A 201 7.64 -4.52 -20.09
CA SER A 201 6.22 -4.87 -19.98
C SER A 201 5.66 -4.84 -18.56
N THR A 202 6.52 -4.73 -17.54
CA THR A 202 6.15 -4.98 -16.14
C THR A 202 6.84 -4.03 -15.19
N LEU A 203 6.04 -3.46 -14.28
CA LEU A 203 6.49 -2.69 -13.14
C LEU A 203 5.95 -3.33 -11.87
N ILE A 204 6.83 -3.61 -10.92
CA ILE A 204 6.47 -4.04 -9.56
C ILE A 204 7.17 -3.13 -8.55
N ILE A 205 6.42 -2.60 -7.59
CA ILE A 205 6.97 -1.91 -6.42
C ILE A 205 6.46 -2.63 -5.18
N SER A 206 7.37 -3.05 -4.30
CA SER A 206 7.03 -3.80 -3.10
C SER A 206 7.85 -3.35 -1.89
N SER A 207 7.33 -3.62 -0.70
CA SER A 207 8.08 -3.47 0.55
C SER A 207 9.29 -4.41 0.64
N GLU A 208 9.26 -5.57 -0.04
CA GLU A 208 10.33 -6.57 -0.04
C GLU A 208 10.64 -7.08 -1.46
N ILE A 209 11.82 -7.65 -1.68
CA ILE A 209 12.09 -8.40 -2.90
C ILE A 209 11.19 -9.61 -2.91
N LEU A 210 10.46 -9.81 -4.01
CA LEU A 210 9.51 -10.90 -4.13
C LEU A 210 10.23 -12.21 -4.46
N PRO A 211 10.07 -13.30 -3.68
CA PRO A 211 10.69 -14.60 -3.94
C PRO A 211 10.52 -15.11 -5.39
N GLN A 212 9.32 -15.01 -5.95
CA GLN A 212 9.03 -15.47 -7.32
C GLN A 212 9.66 -14.59 -8.43
N TYR A 213 10.24 -13.45 -8.05
CA TYR A 213 10.89 -12.48 -8.94
C TYR A 213 12.30 -12.12 -8.45
N GLN A 214 12.89 -12.91 -7.55
CA GLN A 214 14.19 -12.62 -6.93
C GLN A 214 15.35 -12.59 -7.92
N ASP A 215 15.20 -13.29 -9.06
CA ASP A 215 16.19 -13.35 -10.15
C ASP A 215 16.19 -12.07 -11.01
N LYS A 216 15.23 -11.17 -10.81
CA LYS A 216 15.11 -9.92 -11.56
C LYS A 216 15.96 -8.81 -10.94
N SER A 217 16.22 -7.78 -11.74
CA SER A 217 16.95 -6.59 -11.26
C SER A 217 16.04 -5.72 -10.39
N TRP A 218 16.27 -5.74 -9.08
CA TRP A 218 15.60 -4.87 -8.12
C TRP A 218 16.46 -3.65 -7.79
N LYS A 219 15.81 -2.48 -7.69
CA LYS A 219 16.40 -1.24 -7.21
C LYS A 219 15.69 -0.79 -5.95
N LYS A 220 16.44 -0.40 -4.92
CA LYS A 220 15.88 0.28 -3.74
C LYS A 220 15.47 1.68 -4.15
N LEU A 221 14.26 2.11 -3.77
CA LEU A 221 13.86 3.51 -3.88
C LEU A 221 14.59 4.31 -2.80
N ASN A 222 14.95 5.54 -3.12
CA ASN A 222 15.56 6.44 -2.15
C ASN A 222 14.53 6.84 -1.08
N ASN A 223 15.02 7.28 0.07
CA ASN A 223 14.15 7.96 1.02
C ASN A 223 13.70 9.31 0.42
N HIS A 224 12.46 9.69 0.72
CA HIS A 224 11.73 10.84 0.18
C HIS A 224 11.42 10.77 -1.34
N GLU A 225 11.46 9.56 -1.92
CA GLU A 225 11.15 9.37 -3.33
C GLU A 225 9.63 9.25 -3.55
N ILE A 226 9.13 9.99 -4.54
CA ILE A 226 7.72 9.96 -4.97
C ILE A 226 7.69 9.54 -6.44
N PHE A 227 6.96 8.47 -6.73
CA PHE A 227 6.84 7.91 -8.06
C PHE A 227 5.40 8.03 -8.55
N SER A 228 5.20 8.45 -9.80
CA SER A 228 3.88 8.57 -10.41
C SER A 228 3.79 7.72 -11.67
N VAL A 229 2.73 6.94 -11.79
CA VAL A 229 2.51 5.98 -12.87
C VAL A 229 1.15 6.21 -13.48
N ARG A 230 1.10 6.38 -14.81
CA ARG A 230 -0.16 6.27 -15.55
C ARG A 230 -0.61 4.83 -15.55
N THR A 231 -1.84 4.61 -15.11
CA THR A 231 -2.37 3.28 -14.81
C THR A 231 -3.21 2.75 -15.98
N SER A 232 -3.78 3.65 -16.78
CA SER A 232 -4.35 3.44 -18.13
C SER A 232 -3.45 4.04 -19.21
#